data_AF-A0A453E579-F1
#
_entry.id   AF-A0A453E579-F1
#
_cell.length_a   1.000
_cell.length_b   1.000
_cell.length_c   1.000
_cell.angle_alpha   90.00
_cell.angle_beta   90.00
_cell.angle_gamma   90.00
#
_symmetry.space_group_name_H-M   'P 1'
#
loop_
_entity.id
_entity.type
_entity.pdbx_description
1 polymer ?
#
loop_
_entity_poly.entity_id
_entity_poly.type
_entity_poly.pdbx_seq_one_letter_code
_entity_poly.pdbx_strand_id
1 'polypeptide(L)'
;MAPPCQSPQGGNELMAYDACDPTVSRGPAPLPRQASSAPPAGPPELSTTGSGRTATEARALKVHSEAERRRRVRINAHLTTLRRMIPDTNQMDKAALLARVVDQVRHVKRRATEAAQLTPAVPSETDEVSIEFC
;
A
#
# COMPACT_ATOMS: atom_id res chain seq x y z
N MET A 1 17.29 48.64 16.13
CA MET A 1 17.32 48.42 14.67
C MET A 1 18.79 48.27 14.26
N ALA A 2 19.11 47.19 13.52
CA ALA A 2 20.40 46.73 12.97
C ALA A 2 21.46 46.14 13.94
N PRO A 3 22.30 45.16 13.52
CA PRO A 3 22.08 44.01 12.62
C PRO A 3 22.56 42.66 13.27
N PRO A 4 22.39 41.49 12.60
CA PRO A 4 22.69 40.18 13.17
C PRO A 4 24.17 39.78 12.97
N CYS A 5 24.77 39.13 13.97
CA CYS A 5 26.05 38.46 13.81
C CYS A 5 25.84 37.07 13.19
N GLN A 6 26.13 36.95 11.90
CA GLN A 6 26.57 35.69 11.28
C GLN A 6 28.09 35.74 11.11
N SER A 7 28.74 34.57 11.17
CA SER A 7 29.81 34.08 10.26
C SER A 7 30.47 32.80 10.87
N PRO A 8 31.34 32.04 10.18
CA PRO A 8 30.99 30.82 9.43
C PRO A 8 32.00 29.68 9.73
N GLN A 9 32.13 28.72 8.79
CA GLN A 9 33.09 27.58 8.72
C GLN A 9 32.50 26.31 9.35
N GLY A 10 32.17 25.28 8.59
CA GLY A 10 32.99 24.57 7.59
C GLY A 10 33.08 23.15 8.16
N GLY A 11 32.49 22.12 7.58
CA GLY A 11 32.78 21.56 6.27
C GLY A 11 33.28 20.13 6.52
N ASN A 12 32.72 19.15 5.80
CA ASN A 12 32.91 17.69 5.92
C ASN A 12 32.28 17.08 7.19
N GLU A 13 31.52 15.99 7.14
CA GLU A 13 31.87 14.70 6.58
C GLU A 13 30.67 14.06 5.84
N LEU A 14 30.90 13.76 4.57
CA LEU A 14 30.12 12.81 3.77
C LEU A 14 30.41 11.38 4.27
N MET A 15 29.45 10.48 4.02
CA MET A 15 29.49 9.01 4.16
C MET A 15 29.02 8.52 5.54
N ALA A 16 28.19 7.50 5.69
CA ALA A 16 27.82 6.45 4.75
C ALA A 16 26.31 6.17 4.84
N TYR A 17 25.72 5.99 3.67
CA TYR A 17 24.55 5.17 3.46
C TYR A 17 24.77 3.81 4.15
N ASP A 18 23.91 3.40 5.07
CA ASP A 18 23.86 2.00 5.47
C ASP A 18 23.24 1.23 4.30
N ALA A 19 24.10 0.78 3.40
CA ALA A 19 23.78 -0.24 2.42
C ALA A 19 23.39 -1.51 3.20
N CYS A 20 22.12 -1.93 3.09
CA CYS A 20 21.77 -3.32 3.30
C CYS A 20 22.54 -4.16 2.27
N ASP A 21 23.66 -4.74 2.69
CA ASP A 21 24.38 -5.78 1.97
C ASP A 21 23.55 -7.08 1.96
N PRO A 22 23.13 -7.62 0.80
CA PRO A 22 22.42 -8.87 0.71
C PRO A 22 23.43 -10.02 0.54
N THR A 23 24.20 -10.32 1.60
CA THR A 23 25.05 -11.50 1.61
C THR A 23 24.23 -12.76 1.87
N VAL A 24 24.01 -13.47 0.76
CA VAL A 24 23.60 -14.87 0.62
C VAL A 24 24.10 -15.73 1.78
N SER A 25 23.19 -16.20 2.63
CA SER A 25 23.42 -17.35 3.51
C SER A 25 22.58 -18.51 2.99
N ARG A 26 23.18 -19.29 2.08
CA ARG A 26 22.67 -20.60 1.64
C ARG A 26 22.96 -21.61 2.75
N GLY A 27 22.08 -21.68 3.74
CA GLY A 27 22.11 -22.71 4.79
C GLY A 27 21.60 -24.07 4.28
N PRO A 28 22.05 -25.21 4.86
CA PRO A 28 21.62 -26.55 4.43
C PRO A 28 20.13 -26.78 4.71
N ALA A 29 19.46 -27.47 3.80
CA ALA A 29 18.06 -27.87 3.90
C ALA A 29 17.80 -28.77 5.12
N PRO A 30 16.69 -28.59 5.86
CA PRO A 30 16.34 -29.49 6.96
C PRO A 30 15.81 -30.82 6.42
N LEU A 31 16.34 -31.93 6.93
CA LEU A 31 15.85 -33.29 6.66
C LEU A 31 14.49 -33.54 7.33
N PRO A 32 13.64 -34.42 6.78
CA PRO A 32 12.30 -34.66 7.30
C PRO A 32 12.31 -35.39 8.65
N ARG A 33 11.40 -34.93 9.53
CA ARG A 33 11.10 -35.48 10.85
C ARG A 33 10.67 -36.96 10.77
N GLN A 34 11.31 -37.82 11.55
CA GLN A 34 10.73 -39.12 11.91
C GLN A 34 9.84 -38.97 13.14
N ALA A 35 8.60 -39.43 13.02
CA ALA A 35 7.59 -39.43 14.08
C ALA A 35 7.75 -40.69 14.93
N SER A 36 8.00 -40.49 16.23
CA SER A 36 7.78 -41.54 17.24
C SER A 36 6.78 -41.01 18.26
N SER A 37 5.79 -41.84 18.53
CA SER A 37 4.55 -41.60 19.26
C SER A 37 4.73 -41.67 20.78
N ALA A 38 4.32 -40.62 21.51
CA ALA A 38 3.95 -40.68 22.93
C ALA A 38 3.05 -39.48 23.33
N PRO A 39 1.89 -39.68 23.99
CA PRO A 39 1.13 -38.62 24.68
C PRO A 39 1.10 -38.84 26.21
N PRO A 40 0.46 -37.97 27.01
CA PRO A 40 0.49 -36.50 27.04
C PRO A 40 0.86 -35.98 28.46
N ALA A 41 1.35 -34.74 28.60
CA ALA A 41 1.45 -34.11 29.92
C ALA A 41 1.16 -32.61 29.87
N GLY A 42 0.08 -32.22 30.56
CA GLY A 42 -0.14 -30.87 31.11
C GLY A 42 -1.02 -29.92 30.29
N PRO A 43 -2.06 -29.30 30.88
CA PRO A 43 -2.77 -28.18 30.26
C PRO A 43 -1.86 -26.93 30.19
N PRO A 44 -2.02 -26.06 29.17
CA PRO A 44 -1.32 -24.78 29.14
C PRO A 44 -1.91 -23.85 30.20
N GLU A 45 -1.19 -23.70 31.31
CA GLU A 45 -1.41 -22.64 32.29
C GLU A 45 -1.31 -21.28 31.57
N LEU A 46 -2.43 -20.56 31.55
CA LEU A 46 -2.55 -19.15 31.18
C LEU A 46 -1.78 -18.31 32.22
N SER A 47 -0.46 -18.35 32.15
CA SER A 47 0.37 -17.43 32.89
C SER A 47 0.52 -16.16 32.06
N THR A 48 -0.31 -15.18 32.41
CA THR A 48 -0.03 -13.76 32.18
C THR A 48 1.26 -13.46 32.95
N THR A 49 2.40 -13.80 32.35
CA THR A 49 3.70 -13.35 32.82
C THR A 49 3.85 -11.93 32.31
N GLY A 50 3.81 -10.98 33.24
CA GLY A 50 4.41 -9.66 33.07
C GLY A 50 5.89 -9.85 32.76
N SER A 51 6.20 -10.19 31.52
CA SER A 51 7.52 -10.57 31.07
C SER A 51 8.32 -9.29 30.92
N GLY A 52 9.41 -9.18 31.69
CA GLY A 52 10.40 -8.13 31.54
C GLY A 52 10.88 -8.07 30.11
N ARG A 53 10.26 -7.21 29.31
CA ARG A 53 10.64 -7.02 27.91
C ARG A 53 11.95 -6.28 27.93
N THR A 54 12.94 -6.83 27.24
CA THR A 54 14.19 -6.11 27.03
C THR A 54 13.88 -4.77 26.35
N ALA A 55 14.68 -3.73 26.65
CA ALA A 55 14.46 -2.40 26.06
C ALA A 55 14.47 -2.44 24.52
N THR A 56 15.16 -3.42 23.93
CA THR A 56 15.19 -3.70 22.49
C THR A 56 13.87 -4.28 21.99
N GLU A 57 13.28 -5.27 22.66
CA GLU A 57 11.95 -5.80 22.33
C GLU A 57 10.87 -4.72 22.39
N ALA A 58 10.87 -3.91 23.45
CA ALA A 58 9.91 -2.80 23.60
C ALA A 58 10.01 -1.79 22.44
N ARG A 59 11.24 -1.46 22.00
CA ARG A 59 11.48 -0.60 20.84
C ARG A 59 11.00 -1.25 19.54
N ALA A 60 11.31 -2.52 19.31
CA ALA A 60 10.90 -3.24 18.11
C ALA A 60 9.38 -3.26 17.94
N LEU A 61 8.64 -3.50 19.03
CA LEU A 61 7.18 -3.49 19.02
C LEU A 61 6.59 -2.11 18.76
N LYS A 62 7.21 -1.06 19.32
CA LYS A 62 6.82 0.32 19.04
C LYS A 62 6.93 0.61 17.54
N VAL A 63 8.08 0.28 16.94
CA VAL A 63 8.31 0.44 15.49
C VAL A 63 7.28 -0.36 14.67
N HIS A 64 7.01 -1.62 15.04
CA HIS A 64 6.01 -2.44 14.38
C HIS A 64 4.59 -1.84 14.49
N SER A 65 4.20 -1.41 15.69
CA SER A 65 2.89 -0.81 15.94
C SER A 65 2.69 0.50 15.15
N GLU A 66 3.76 1.29 15.02
CA GLU A 66 3.75 2.53 14.24
C GLU A 66 3.67 2.23 12.73
N ALA A 67 4.44 1.27 12.24
CA ALA A 67 4.38 0.83 10.85
C ALA A 67 2.97 0.34 10.47
N GLU A 68 2.34 -0.46 11.33
CA GLU A 68 0.98 -0.94 11.12
C GLU A 68 -0.06 0.19 11.19
N ARG A 69 0.10 1.15 12.11
CA ARG A 69 -0.74 2.36 12.15
C ARG A 69 -0.65 3.11 10.81
N ARG A 70 0.56 3.35 10.30
CA ARG A 70 0.77 4.01 8.99
C ARG A 70 0.12 3.22 7.85
N ARG A 71 0.22 1.88 7.86
CA ARG A 71 -0.45 1.02 6.87
C ARG A 71 -1.97 1.21 6.91
N ARG A 72 -2.59 1.19 8.10
CA ARG A 72 -4.04 1.39 8.27
C ARG A 72 -4.49 2.76 7.79
N VAL A 73 -3.71 3.82 8.09
CA VAL A 73 -3.99 5.18 7.61
C VAL A 73 -4.00 5.23 6.09
N ARG A 74 -3.00 4.66 5.42
CA ARG A 74 -2.96 4.62 3.94
C ARG A 74 -4.16 3.88 3.35
N ILE A 75 -4.51 2.72 3.90
CA ILE A 75 -5.67 1.93 3.45
C ILE A 75 -6.96 2.73 3.61
N ASN A 76 -7.18 3.35 4.76
CA ASN A 76 -8.39 4.14 4.99
C ASN A 76 -8.42 5.39 4.10
N ALA A 77 -7.28 6.01 3.81
CA ALA A 77 -7.19 7.11 2.84
C ALA A 77 -7.63 6.65 1.44
N HIS A 78 -7.18 5.48 0.98
CA HIS A 78 -7.61 4.91 -0.30
C HIS A 78 -9.12 4.64 -0.32
N LEU A 79 -9.69 4.09 0.75
CA LEU A 79 -11.15 3.87 0.85
C LEU A 79 -11.93 5.19 0.79
N THR A 80 -11.43 6.26 1.42
CA THR A 80 -12.03 7.60 1.33
C THR A 80 -11.97 8.14 -0.10
N THR A 81 -10.84 7.97 -0.80
CA THR A 81 -10.73 8.36 -2.21
C THR A 81 -11.75 7.64 -3.08
N LEU A 82 -11.94 6.33 -2.88
CA LEU A 82 -12.96 5.57 -3.59
C LEU A 82 -14.37 6.13 -3.35
N ARG A 83 -14.72 6.47 -2.11
CA ARG A 83 -16.04 7.09 -1.80
C ARG A 83 -16.28 8.42 -2.49
N ARG A 84 -15.22 9.19 -2.74
CA ARG A 84 -15.32 10.49 -3.45
C ARG A 84 -15.50 10.32 -4.95
N MET A 85 -15.03 9.23 -5.53
CA MET A 85 -15.12 8.97 -6.98
C MET A 85 -16.44 8.33 -7.39
N ILE A 86 -17.08 7.59 -6.49
CA ILE A 86 -18.28 6.81 -6.80
C ILE A 86 -19.53 7.47 -6.17
N PRO A 87 -20.55 7.81 -6.98
CA PRO A 87 -21.81 8.37 -6.47
C PRO A 87 -22.48 7.48 -5.42
N ASP A 88 -23.14 8.10 -4.45
CA ASP A 88 -23.99 7.46 -3.43
C ASP A 88 -23.31 6.44 -2.51
N THR A 89 -21.98 6.52 -2.35
CA THR A 89 -21.22 5.52 -1.55
C THR A 89 -20.73 6.00 -0.18
N ASN A 90 -21.08 7.22 0.24
CA ASN A 90 -20.51 7.86 1.43
C ASN A 90 -20.79 7.06 2.73
N GLN A 91 -21.96 6.45 2.85
CA GLN A 91 -22.39 5.70 4.04
C GLN A 91 -22.29 4.18 3.90
N MET A 92 -21.73 3.67 2.79
CA MET A 92 -21.59 2.23 2.58
C MET A 92 -20.47 1.65 3.46
N ASP A 93 -20.67 0.43 3.95
CA ASP A 93 -19.61 -0.33 4.60
C ASP A 93 -18.48 -0.68 3.60
N LYS A 94 -17.37 -1.22 4.11
CA LYS A 94 -16.17 -1.47 3.29
C LYS A 94 -16.41 -2.51 2.20
N ALA A 95 -17.14 -3.58 2.48
CA ALA A 95 -17.36 -4.65 1.51
C ALA A 95 -18.32 -4.18 0.40
N ALA A 96 -19.42 -3.53 0.81
CA ALA A 96 -20.38 -2.97 -0.13
C ALA A 96 -19.75 -1.89 -1.03
N LEU A 97 -18.90 -1.02 -0.47
CA LEU A 97 -18.15 -0.03 -1.26
C LEU A 97 -17.29 -0.70 -2.34
N LEU A 98 -16.54 -1.74 -1.99
CA LEU A 98 -15.66 -2.41 -2.95
C LEU A 98 -16.45 -3.10 -4.06
N ALA A 99 -17.59 -3.73 -3.74
CA ALA A 99 -18.49 -4.30 -4.76
C ALA A 99 -18.99 -3.21 -5.73
N ARG A 100 -19.46 -2.08 -5.19
CA ARG A 100 -19.96 -0.96 -6.00
C ARG A 100 -18.89 -0.32 -6.88
N VAL A 101 -17.65 -0.25 -6.41
CA VAL A 101 -16.50 0.23 -7.21
C VAL A 101 -16.26 -0.68 -8.41
N VAL A 102 -16.28 -2.00 -8.22
CA VAL A 102 -16.13 -2.96 -9.33
C VAL A 102 -17.23 -2.78 -10.36
N ASP A 103 -18.48 -2.68 -9.91
CA ASP A 103 -19.63 -2.48 -10.80
C ASP A 103 -19.53 -1.17 -11.59
N GLN A 104 -19.10 -0.08 -10.95
CA GLN A 104 -18.92 1.20 -11.62
C GLN A 104 -17.84 1.13 -12.71
N VAL A 105 -16.71 0.48 -12.45
CA VAL A 105 -15.64 0.30 -13.45
C VAL A 105 -16.16 -0.53 -14.63
N ARG A 106 -16.91 -1.61 -14.37
CA ARG A 106 -17.51 -2.44 -15.43
C ARG A 106 -18.54 -1.65 -16.24
N HIS A 107 -19.36 -0.83 -15.57
CA HIS A 107 -20.35 0.03 -16.20
C HIS A 107 -19.71 1.08 -17.12
N VAL A 108 -18.69 1.80 -16.63
CA VAL A 108 -17.97 2.82 -17.41
C VAL A 108 -17.30 2.19 -18.63
N LYS A 109 -16.62 1.04 -18.47
CA LYS A 109 -16.01 0.33 -19.60
C LYS A 109 -17.03 -0.04 -20.67
N ARG A 110 -18.16 -0.61 -20.27
CA ARG A 110 -19.24 -0.98 -21.21
C ARG A 110 -19.78 0.24 -21.96
N ARG A 111 -20.07 1.33 -21.25
CA ARG A 111 -20.56 2.56 -21.88
C ARG A 111 -19.56 3.18 -22.85
N ALA A 112 -18.27 3.15 -22.51
CA ALA A 112 -17.22 3.62 -23.43
C ALA A 112 -17.16 2.76 -24.70
N THR A 113 -17.29 1.43 -24.58
CA THR A 113 -17.31 0.54 -25.76
C THR A 113 -18.57 0.71 -26.61
N GLU A 114 -19.73 0.97 -26.01
CA GLU A 114 -20.98 1.26 -26.74
C GLU A 114 -20.90 2.62 -27.44
N ALA A 115 -20.40 3.65 -26.76
CA ALA A 115 -20.20 4.97 -27.35
C ALA A 115 -19.23 4.92 -28.54
N ALA A 116 -18.15 4.13 -28.45
CA ALA A 116 -17.22 3.94 -29.57
C ALA A 116 -17.87 3.23 -30.77
N GLN A 117 -18.90 2.41 -30.57
CA GLN A 117 -19.64 1.77 -31.66
C GLN A 117 -20.69 2.70 -32.29
N LEU A 118 -21.35 3.51 -31.45
CA LEU A 118 -22.40 4.44 -31.89
C LEU A 118 -21.83 5.73 -32.50
N THR A 119 -20.56 6.04 -32.23
CA THR A 119 -19.86 7.18 -32.82
C THR A 119 -18.96 6.65 -33.95
N PRO A 120 -19.41 6.65 -35.22
CA PRO A 120 -18.48 6.43 -36.33
C PRO A 120 -17.36 7.49 -36.23
N ALA A 121 -16.16 7.09 -36.64
CA ALA A 121 -14.90 7.82 -36.48
C ALA A 121 -15.11 9.35 -36.41
N VAL A 122 -14.82 9.94 -35.25
CA VAL A 122 -14.61 11.38 -35.18
C VAL A 122 -13.57 11.69 -36.25
N PRO A 123 -13.89 12.50 -37.27
CA PRO A 123 -12.95 12.76 -38.35
C PRO A 123 -11.67 13.30 -37.72
N SER A 124 -10.56 12.64 -38.07
CA SER A 124 -9.23 13.09 -37.68
C SER A 124 -9.02 14.50 -38.25
N GLU A 125 -8.14 15.28 -37.63
CA GLU A 125 -7.70 16.60 -38.15
C GLU A 125 -7.07 16.54 -39.56
N THR A 126 -6.91 15.34 -40.11
CA THR A 126 -6.44 15.04 -41.47
C THR A 126 -7.53 14.59 -42.44
N ASP A 127 -8.81 14.59 -42.04
CA ASP A 127 -9.92 14.19 -42.91
C ASP A 127 -10.17 15.28 -43.96
N GLU A 128 -10.01 14.95 -45.25
CA GLU A 128 -10.12 15.89 -46.37
C GLU A 128 -11.60 16.17 -46.69
N VAL A 129 -12.01 17.45 -46.66
CA VAL A 129 -13.39 17.88 -46.99
C VAL A 129 -13.41 18.50 -48.39
N SER A 130 -14.08 17.85 -49.34
CA SER A 130 -14.31 18.40 -50.69
C SER A 130 -15.69 19.05 -50.78
N ILE A 131 -15.78 20.26 -51.34
CA ILE A 131 -17.04 20.98 -51.59
C ILE A 131 -17.35 20.87 -53.09
N GLU A 132 -18.39 20.11 -53.45
CA GLU A 132 -18.92 20.10 -54.83
C GLU A 132 -19.84 21.29 -55.05
N PHE A 133 -19.64 22.03 -56.15
CA PHE A 133 -20.52 23.09 -56.59
C PHE A 133 -21.40 22.60 -57.75
N CYS A 134 -22.71 22.80 -57.63
CA CYS A 134 -23.70 22.56 -58.70
C CYS A 134 -23.79 23.74 -59.67
#